data_AF-A0A382WXP3-F1
#
_entry.id   AF-A0A382WXP3-F1
#
_cell.length_a   1.000
_cell.length_b   1.000
_cell.length_c   1.000
_cell.angle_alpha   90.00
_cell.angle_beta   90.00
_cell.angle_gamma   90.00
#
_symmetry.space_group_name_H-M   'P 1'
#
loop_
_entity.id
_entity.type
_entity.pdbx_description
1 polymer ?
#
loop_
_entity_poly.entity_id
_entity_poly.type
_entity_poly.pdbx_seq_one_letter_code
_entity_poly.pdbx_strand_id
1 'polypeptide(L)'
;LLPTRPKIRDTVIRHLLDLGIPAQADREGGLLERPATHALEGLLQFIARPRSRHHAAWVARSVLIGLDDEQLQSFINGSERGEDLLARLSKHTVNERQRALVERWCELSRSGRLIDLLEETIDRSDILTAYPDPVSRQDVEQIVEVIRAMSIEVGGDPMVLADRIRRLRERSSDALEAVSVPPGDAVRVMTIHSAKGLEAKVVILADMFSKRQTNLRNEYGSRLIVSPELFAGNPKPWSTEASPESALWSHVKRLHQARKSAEARRLLYVGATR
;
A
#
# COMPACT_ATOMS: atom_id res chain seq x y z
N LEU A 1 11.23 17.57 4.63
CA LEU A 1 11.80 16.70 3.59
C LEU A 1 12.71 15.66 4.20
N LEU A 2 12.59 14.42 3.71
CA LEU A 2 13.42 13.28 4.13
C LEU A 2 14.14 12.69 2.91
N PRO A 3 15.34 12.11 3.07
CA PRO A 3 16.06 11.63 1.91
C PRO A 3 15.75 10.15 1.59
N THR A 4 15.15 9.38 2.52
CA THR A 4 14.62 8.02 2.28
C THR A 4 13.25 7.83 2.95
N ARG A 5 12.49 6.81 2.50
CA ARG A 5 11.04 6.68 2.74
C ARG A 5 10.58 6.08 4.09
N PRO A 6 11.10 4.97 4.64
CA PRO A 6 10.22 4.18 5.51
C PRO A 6 10.18 4.62 6.98
N LYS A 7 11.21 4.34 7.79
CA LYS A 7 11.01 4.31 9.26
C LYS A 7 10.91 5.68 9.96
N ILE A 8 11.60 6.69 9.45
CA ILE A 8 11.64 8.02 10.11
C ILE A 8 10.37 8.81 9.80
N ARG A 9 9.81 8.66 8.59
CA ARG A 9 8.61 9.36 8.14
C ARG A 9 7.45 9.16 9.12
N ASP A 10 7.11 7.90 9.38
CA ASP A 10 5.94 7.57 10.21
C ASP A 10 6.13 8.01 11.67
N THR A 11 7.37 7.96 12.15
CA THR A 11 7.72 8.44 13.50
C THR A 11 7.57 9.96 13.61
N VAL A 12 8.03 10.71 12.59
CA VAL A 12 7.90 12.17 12.54
C VAL A 12 6.43 12.58 12.49
N ILE A 13 5.63 11.93 11.63
CA ILE A 13 4.20 12.23 11.51
C ILE A 13 3.50 11.97 12.84
N ARG A 14 3.73 10.81 13.47
CA ARG A 14 3.13 10.48 14.77
C ARG A 14 3.43 11.55 15.82
N HIS A 15 4.69 11.95 15.98
CA HIS A 15 5.06 12.97 16.97
C HIS A 15 4.50 14.36 16.68
N LEU A 16 4.35 14.73 15.40
CA LEU A 16 3.68 15.98 15.04
C LEU A 16 2.20 15.93 15.44
N LEU A 17 1.53 14.81 15.16
CA LEU A 17 0.14 14.60 15.56
C LEU A 17 -0.04 14.58 17.08
N ASP A 18 0.87 13.94 17.83
CA ASP A 18 0.87 13.95 19.31
C ASP A 18 0.99 15.37 19.88
N LEU A 19 1.64 16.28 19.15
CA LEU A 19 1.77 17.70 19.49
C LEU A 19 0.61 18.57 18.95
N GLY A 20 -0.41 17.96 18.34
CA GLY A 20 -1.55 18.66 17.75
C GLY A 20 -1.22 19.39 16.45
N ILE A 21 -0.09 19.09 15.80
CA ILE A 21 0.30 19.65 14.51
C ILE A 21 -0.19 18.70 13.42
N PRO A 22 -1.15 19.11 12.56
CA PRO A 22 -1.60 18.30 11.44
C PRO A 22 -0.41 17.99 10.53
N ALA A 23 -0.14 16.71 10.29
CA ALA A 23 0.98 16.28 9.47
C ALA A 23 0.56 15.09 8.61
N GLN A 24 1.04 15.06 7.38
CA GLN A 24 0.66 14.04 6.40
C GLN A 24 1.82 13.71 5.48
N ALA A 25 1.92 12.46 5.08
CA ALA A 25 2.89 12.06 4.06
C ALA A 25 2.37 12.40 2.67
N ASP A 26 3.25 12.83 1.77
CA ASP A 26 2.90 13.01 0.34
C ASP A 26 2.59 11.67 -0.35
N ARG A 27 3.18 10.59 0.16
CA ARG A 27 2.90 9.23 -0.28
C ARG A 27 2.86 8.31 0.90
N GLU A 28 1.81 7.51 0.92
CA GLU A 28 1.37 6.81 2.12
C GLU A 28 1.63 5.29 2.05
N GLY A 29 2.28 4.84 0.99
CA GLY A 29 2.62 3.43 0.75
C GLY A 29 1.63 2.79 -0.22
N GLY A 30 1.54 1.46 -0.18
CA GLY A 30 0.60 0.71 -1.02
C GLY A 30 -0.86 0.99 -0.65
N LEU A 31 -1.64 1.47 -1.61
CA LEU A 31 -3.08 1.72 -1.46
C LEU A 31 -3.82 0.46 -1.02
N LEU A 32 -3.45 -0.72 -1.54
CA LEU A 32 -4.07 -2.00 -1.18
C LEU A 32 -3.66 -2.52 0.21
N GLU A 33 -2.63 -1.95 0.83
CA GLU A 33 -2.23 -2.30 2.20
C GLU A 33 -2.98 -1.48 3.25
N ARG A 34 -3.76 -0.47 2.82
CA ARG A 34 -4.49 0.40 3.74
C ARG A 34 -5.65 -0.37 4.40
N PRO A 35 -5.86 -0.24 5.72
CA PRO A 35 -6.88 -1.04 6.41
C PRO A 35 -8.29 -0.92 5.83
N ALA A 36 -8.68 0.29 5.43
CA ALA A 36 -10.00 0.54 4.82
C ALA A 36 -10.11 -0.09 3.43
N THR A 37 -9.13 0.14 2.55
CA THR A 37 -9.13 -0.40 1.18
C THR A 37 -8.99 -1.92 1.17
N HIS A 38 -8.27 -2.51 2.14
CA HIS A 38 -8.14 -3.95 2.29
C HIS A 38 -9.49 -4.64 2.54
N ALA A 39 -10.42 -3.98 3.24
CA ALA A 39 -11.78 -4.49 3.40
C ALA A 39 -12.57 -4.48 2.08
N LEU A 40 -12.44 -3.41 1.29
CA LEU A 40 -13.06 -3.29 -0.04
C LEU A 40 -12.45 -4.26 -1.06
N GLU A 41 -11.14 -4.49 -0.99
CA GLU A 41 -10.47 -5.52 -1.79
C GLU A 41 -11.02 -6.90 -1.45
N GLY A 42 -11.13 -7.22 -0.14
CA GLY A 42 -11.73 -8.47 0.31
C GLY A 42 -13.13 -8.67 -0.23
N LEU A 43 -13.96 -7.62 -0.23
CA LEU A 43 -15.30 -7.65 -0.80
C LEU A 43 -15.29 -7.92 -2.31
N LEU A 44 -14.44 -7.23 -3.08
CA LEU A 44 -14.25 -7.48 -4.50
C LEU A 44 -13.86 -8.95 -4.77
N GLN A 45 -12.90 -9.49 -4.01
CA GLN A 45 -12.47 -10.87 -4.18
C GLN A 45 -13.58 -11.87 -3.81
N PHE A 46 -14.40 -11.55 -2.82
CA PHE A 46 -15.51 -12.38 -2.37
C PHE A 46 -16.66 -12.42 -3.37
N ILE A 47 -17.05 -11.28 -3.93
CA ILE A 47 -18.08 -11.20 -4.98
C ILE A 47 -17.68 -12.00 -6.21
N ALA A 48 -16.40 -11.92 -6.60
CA ALA A 48 -15.88 -12.73 -7.69
C ALA A 48 -15.91 -14.24 -7.38
N ARG A 49 -15.81 -14.62 -6.11
CA ARG A 49 -15.68 -16.02 -5.66
C ARG A 49 -16.62 -16.31 -4.49
N PRO A 50 -17.95 -16.29 -4.71
CA PRO A 50 -18.95 -16.39 -3.64
C PRO A 50 -18.91 -17.72 -2.88
N ARG A 51 -18.32 -18.77 -3.48
CA ARG A 51 -18.13 -20.09 -2.84
C ARG A 51 -16.82 -20.23 -2.07
N SER A 52 -15.99 -19.18 -2.04
CA SER A 52 -14.67 -19.23 -1.42
C SER A 52 -14.74 -18.94 0.08
N ARG A 53 -14.48 -19.95 0.90
CA ARG A 53 -14.43 -19.83 2.37
C ARG A 53 -13.41 -18.79 2.83
N HIS A 54 -12.27 -18.69 2.15
CA HIS A 54 -11.22 -17.71 2.47
C HIS A 54 -11.72 -16.28 2.30
N HIS A 55 -12.31 -15.94 1.15
CA HIS A 55 -12.79 -14.58 0.88
C HIS A 55 -14.05 -14.25 1.69
N ALA A 56 -14.93 -15.22 1.91
CA ALA A 56 -16.06 -15.08 2.82
C ALA A 56 -15.61 -14.72 4.24
N ALA A 57 -14.61 -15.44 4.77
CA ALA A 57 -14.07 -15.19 6.10
C ALA A 57 -13.39 -13.81 6.20
N TRP A 58 -12.66 -13.41 5.14
CA TRP A 58 -12.02 -12.10 5.07
C TRP A 58 -13.05 -10.98 5.20
N VAL A 59 -14.14 -11.01 4.42
CA VAL A 59 -15.20 -9.99 4.50
C VAL A 59 -15.94 -10.07 5.83
N ALA A 60 -16.28 -11.28 6.28
CA ALA A 60 -17.03 -11.49 7.52
C ALA A 60 -16.30 -10.95 8.76
N ARG A 61 -14.96 -11.07 8.83
CA ARG A 61 -14.14 -10.50 9.92
C ARG A 61 -13.79 -9.03 9.74
N SER A 62 -13.93 -8.49 8.53
CA SER A 62 -13.63 -7.08 8.27
C SER A 62 -14.62 -6.15 8.95
N VAL A 63 -14.30 -4.85 8.99
CA VAL A 63 -15.18 -3.80 9.52
C VAL A 63 -16.52 -3.67 8.78
N LEU A 64 -16.68 -4.32 7.62
CA LEU A 64 -17.94 -4.30 6.87
C LEU A 64 -19.04 -5.11 7.57
N ILE A 65 -18.67 -6.19 8.28
CA ILE A 65 -19.62 -7.09 8.96
C ILE A 65 -19.25 -7.26 10.43
N GLY A 66 -17.98 -7.55 10.74
CA GLY A 66 -17.46 -7.60 12.10
C GLY A 66 -17.87 -8.82 12.92
N LEU A 67 -18.00 -10.00 12.30
CA LEU A 67 -18.27 -11.24 13.05
C LEU A 67 -17.13 -11.56 14.02
N ASP A 68 -17.45 -12.04 15.21
CA ASP A 68 -16.46 -12.64 16.11
C ASP A 68 -16.05 -14.06 15.66
N ASP A 69 -15.15 -14.71 16.40
CA ASP A 69 -14.63 -16.02 16.01
C ASP A 69 -15.69 -17.13 16.10
N GLU A 70 -16.65 -17.04 17.04
CA GLU A 70 -17.74 -18.01 17.20
C GLU A 70 -18.77 -17.86 16.06
N GLN A 71 -19.16 -16.63 15.77
CA GLN A 71 -20.05 -16.28 14.67
C GLN A 71 -19.43 -16.63 13.32
N LEU A 72 -18.13 -16.36 13.11
CA LEU A 72 -17.40 -16.74 11.91
C LEU A 72 -17.40 -18.26 11.74
N GLN A 73 -17.13 -19.00 12.83
CA GLN A 73 -17.14 -20.45 12.81
C GLN A 73 -18.52 -20.99 12.43
N SER A 74 -19.60 -20.44 13.00
CA SER A 74 -20.98 -20.80 12.67
C SER A 74 -21.31 -20.53 11.20
N PHE A 75 -20.89 -19.37 10.68
CA PHE A 75 -21.07 -19.00 9.29
C PHE A 75 -20.33 -19.94 8.32
N ILE A 76 -19.04 -20.19 8.56
CA ILE A 76 -18.15 -20.92 7.65
C ILE A 76 -18.33 -22.45 7.80
N ASN A 77 -18.34 -22.99 9.01
CA ASN A 77 -18.45 -24.44 9.21
C ASN A 77 -19.87 -24.98 9.11
N GLY A 78 -20.88 -24.12 9.27
CA GLY A 78 -22.26 -24.49 8.97
C GLY A 78 -22.57 -24.57 7.47
N SER A 79 -21.62 -24.22 6.59
CA SER A 79 -21.87 -24.19 5.14
C SER A 79 -21.68 -25.54 4.47
N GLU A 80 -22.50 -25.82 3.46
CA GLU A 80 -22.32 -27.00 2.60
C GLU A 80 -21.20 -26.79 1.56
N ARG A 81 -20.69 -27.90 1.01
CA ARG A 81 -19.62 -27.83 0.00
C ARG A 81 -20.16 -27.22 -1.30
N GLY A 82 -19.65 -26.05 -1.66
CA GLY A 82 -20.06 -25.34 -2.88
C GLY A 82 -21.28 -24.43 -2.71
N GLU A 83 -21.76 -24.26 -1.48
CA GLU A 83 -22.78 -23.28 -1.13
C GLU A 83 -22.31 -21.86 -1.48
N ASP A 84 -23.25 -21.02 -1.91
CA ASP A 84 -23.02 -19.59 -2.10
C ASP A 84 -22.94 -18.90 -0.74
N LEU A 85 -21.72 -18.60 -0.31
CA LEU A 85 -21.47 -17.98 0.99
C LEU A 85 -21.90 -16.51 1.02
N LEU A 86 -21.98 -15.83 -0.13
CA LEU A 86 -22.45 -14.44 -0.20
C LEU A 86 -23.95 -14.40 0.11
N ALA A 87 -24.73 -15.28 -0.51
CA ALA A 87 -26.15 -15.42 -0.19
C ALA A 87 -26.35 -15.88 1.26
N ARG A 88 -25.53 -16.82 1.74
CA ARG A 88 -25.59 -17.32 3.12
C ARG A 88 -25.31 -16.23 4.16
N LEU A 89 -24.38 -15.31 3.87
CA LEU A 89 -23.96 -14.26 4.80
C LEU A 89 -25.15 -13.41 5.28
N SER A 90 -26.19 -13.21 4.46
CA SER A 90 -27.42 -12.50 4.83
C SER A 90 -28.07 -13.04 6.11
N LYS A 91 -28.00 -14.37 6.34
CA LYS A 91 -28.58 -15.06 7.50
C LYS A 91 -27.71 -15.00 8.75
N HIS A 92 -26.46 -14.56 8.63
CA HIS A 92 -25.48 -14.48 9.71
C HIS A 92 -25.09 -13.03 10.04
N THR A 93 -25.88 -12.05 9.57
CA THR A 93 -25.69 -10.63 9.90
C THR A 93 -26.19 -10.32 11.30
N VAL A 94 -25.60 -9.30 11.95
CA VAL A 94 -25.92 -8.96 13.34
C VAL A 94 -27.23 -8.19 13.45
N ASN A 95 -27.57 -7.38 12.45
CA ASN A 95 -28.74 -6.52 12.45
C ASN A 95 -29.35 -6.35 11.05
N GLU A 96 -30.54 -5.76 11.01
CA GLU A 96 -31.31 -5.55 9.79
C GLU A 96 -30.58 -4.67 8.74
N ARG A 97 -29.81 -3.67 9.20
CA ARG A 97 -29.04 -2.80 8.29
C ARG A 97 -27.94 -3.59 7.56
N GLN A 98 -27.22 -4.44 8.28
CA GLN A 98 -26.22 -5.33 7.69
C GLN A 98 -26.88 -6.36 6.77
N ARG A 99 -28.04 -6.92 7.17
CA ARG A 99 -28.80 -7.84 6.32
C ARG A 99 -29.17 -7.20 4.99
N ALA A 100 -29.75 -6.01 5.02
CA ALA A 100 -30.11 -5.24 3.84
C ALA A 100 -28.88 -4.91 2.96
N LEU A 101 -27.73 -4.60 3.58
CA LEU A 101 -26.48 -4.37 2.85
C LEU A 101 -26.00 -5.63 2.10
N VAL A 102 -26.02 -6.79 2.75
CA VAL A 102 -25.61 -8.06 2.12
C VAL A 102 -26.60 -8.51 1.05
N GLU A 103 -27.90 -8.33 1.27
CA GLU A 103 -28.93 -8.57 0.25
C GLU A 103 -28.69 -7.66 -0.96
N ARG A 104 -28.34 -6.38 -0.73
CA ARG A 104 -27.98 -5.44 -1.78
C ARG A 104 -26.71 -5.85 -2.55
N TRP A 105 -25.70 -6.39 -1.86
CA TRP A 105 -24.53 -6.96 -2.53
C TRP A 105 -24.91 -8.10 -3.47
N CYS A 106 -25.81 -8.99 -3.03
CA CYS A 106 -26.30 -10.10 -3.87
C CYS A 106 -27.02 -9.59 -5.12
N GLU A 107 -27.88 -8.57 -4.99
CA GLU A 107 -28.58 -7.96 -6.13
C GLU A 107 -27.62 -7.33 -7.13
N LEU A 108 -26.73 -6.45 -6.66
CA LEU A 108 -25.81 -5.71 -7.51
C LEU A 108 -24.80 -6.65 -8.18
N SER A 109 -24.30 -7.66 -7.46
CA SER A 109 -23.44 -8.69 -8.01
C SER A 109 -24.09 -9.44 -9.18
N ARG A 110 -25.37 -9.86 -9.06
CA ARG A 110 -26.09 -10.55 -10.14
C ARG A 110 -26.30 -9.69 -11.37
N SER A 111 -26.44 -8.37 -11.18
CA SER A 111 -26.59 -7.40 -12.28
C SER A 111 -25.26 -6.93 -12.89
N GLY A 112 -24.11 -7.40 -12.40
CA GLY A 112 -22.78 -6.98 -12.86
C GLY A 112 -22.40 -5.54 -12.46
N ARG A 113 -23.15 -4.91 -11.55
CA ARG A 113 -22.98 -3.52 -11.12
C ARG A 113 -21.98 -3.41 -9.97
N LEU A 114 -20.74 -3.82 -10.23
CA LEU A 114 -19.70 -3.95 -9.22
C LEU A 114 -19.26 -2.61 -8.63
N ILE A 115 -19.18 -1.54 -9.44
CA ILE A 115 -18.78 -0.23 -8.94
C ILE A 115 -19.87 0.35 -8.03
N ASP A 116 -21.14 0.28 -8.44
CA ASP A 116 -22.26 0.67 -7.59
C ASP A 116 -22.28 -0.13 -6.28
N LEU A 117 -21.90 -1.41 -6.32
CA LEU A 117 -21.79 -2.23 -5.13
C LEU A 117 -20.75 -1.67 -4.15
N LEU A 118 -19.56 -1.32 -4.64
CA LEU A 118 -18.51 -0.75 -3.81
C LEU A 118 -18.91 0.62 -3.25
N GLU A 119 -19.51 1.48 -4.06
CA GLU A 119 -20.01 2.80 -3.64
C GLU A 119 -21.12 2.67 -2.58
N GLU A 120 -22.15 1.85 -2.84
CA GLU A 120 -23.23 1.61 -1.87
C GLU A 120 -22.69 0.95 -0.58
N THR A 121 -21.60 0.18 -0.66
CA THR A 121 -20.93 -0.35 0.52
C THR A 121 -20.30 0.74 1.35
N ILE A 122 -19.62 1.70 0.72
CA ILE A 122 -18.98 2.82 1.42
C ILE A 122 -20.06 3.66 2.13
N ASP A 123 -21.17 3.95 1.45
CA ASP A 123 -22.24 4.78 1.99
C ASP A 123 -23.06 4.11 3.11
N ARG A 124 -23.29 2.79 3.00
CA ARG A 124 -24.21 2.07 3.90
C ARG A 124 -23.52 1.26 4.98
N SER A 125 -22.22 0.96 4.86
CA SER A 125 -21.45 0.26 5.91
C SER A 125 -20.91 1.23 6.96
N ASP A 126 -20.22 0.68 7.96
CA ASP A 126 -19.54 1.47 9.00
C ASP A 126 -18.03 1.66 8.70
N ILE A 127 -17.59 1.44 7.45
CA ILE A 127 -16.16 1.55 7.07
C ILE A 127 -15.57 2.94 7.37
N LEU A 128 -16.28 4.02 7.04
CA LEU A 128 -15.84 5.40 7.31
C LEU A 128 -16.07 5.83 8.76
N THR A 129 -16.87 5.06 9.51
CA THR A 129 -17.01 5.22 10.96
C THR A 129 -15.82 4.57 11.68
N ALA A 130 -15.40 3.40 11.20
CA ALA A 130 -14.23 2.68 11.73
C ALA A 130 -12.91 3.39 11.39
N TYR A 131 -12.84 4.02 10.22
CA TYR A 131 -11.68 4.80 9.75
C TYR A 131 -12.09 6.25 9.43
N PRO A 132 -12.29 7.09 10.47
CA PRO A 132 -12.88 8.42 10.31
C PRO A 132 -11.90 9.49 9.82
N ASP A 133 -10.61 9.17 9.76
CA ASP A 133 -9.59 10.15 9.40
C ASP A 133 -9.68 10.57 7.91
N PRO A 134 -9.27 11.80 7.57
CA PRO A 134 -9.38 12.30 6.19
C PRO A 134 -8.60 11.48 5.17
N VAL A 135 -7.51 10.84 5.58
CA VAL A 135 -6.68 10.03 4.68
C VAL A 135 -7.40 8.75 4.31
N SER A 136 -7.93 8.02 5.29
CA SER A 136 -8.69 6.79 5.04
C SER A 136 -9.90 7.01 4.13
N ARG A 137 -10.55 8.19 4.21
CA ARG A 137 -11.63 8.56 3.28
C ARG A 137 -11.12 8.70 1.84
N GLN A 138 -10.00 9.39 1.65
CA GLN A 138 -9.38 9.53 0.34
C GLN A 138 -8.88 8.19 -0.20
N ASP A 139 -8.30 7.34 0.66
CA ASP A 139 -7.86 5.99 0.28
C ASP A 139 -9.05 5.16 -0.24
N VAL A 140 -10.20 5.24 0.42
CA VAL A 140 -11.46 4.57 0.02
C VAL A 140 -12.00 5.08 -1.32
N GLU A 141 -12.01 6.39 -1.54
CA GLU A 141 -12.40 6.97 -2.83
C GLU A 141 -11.42 6.57 -3.95
N GLN A 142 -10.11 6.65 -3.66
CA GLN A 142 -9.05 6.34 -4.61
C GLN A 142 -9.12 4.87 -5.07
N ILE A 143 -9.38 3.92 -4.16
CA ILE A 143 -9.45 2.50 -4.55
C ILE A 143 -10.66 2.22 -5.46
N VAL A 144 -11.80 2.89 -5.25
CA VAL A 144 -12.96 2.74 -6.14
C VAL A 144 -12.64 3.27 -7.54
N GLU A 145 -11.98 4.42 -7.64
CA GLU A 145 -11.58 4.97 -8.94
C GLU A 145 -10.54 4.11 -9.66
N VAL A 146 -9.59 3.54 -8.92
CA VAL A 146 -8.63 2.55 -9.45
C VAL A 146 -9.37 1.33 -10.01
N ILE A 147 -10.33 0.78 -9.26
CA ILE A 147 -11.13 -0.37 -9.70
C ILE A 147 -12.00 0.00 -10.90
N ARG A 148 -12.60 1.21 -10.93
CA ARG A 148 -13.38 1.73 -12.07
C ARG A 148 -12.53 1.80 -13.33
N ALA A 149 -11.35 2.42 -13.25
CA ALA A 149 -10.43 2.54 -14.37
C ALA A 149 -10.01 1.16 -14.91
N MET A 150 -9.69 0.20 -14.02
CA MET A 150 -9.37 -1.16 -14.44
C MET A 150 -10.56 -1.90 -15.04
N SER A 151 -11.78 -1.67 -14.56
CA SER A 151 -12.97 -2.27 -15.16
C SER A 151 -13.19 -1.78 -16.60
N ILE A 152 -12.83 -0.54 -16.91
CA ILE A 152 -12.87 -0.02 -18.28
C ILE A 152 -11.81 -0.71 -19.15
N GLU A 153 -10.61 -0.95 -18.62
CA GLU A 153 -9.51 -1.58 -19.37
C GLU A 153 -9.72 -3.07 -19.63
N VAL A 154 -10.13 -3.83 -18.61
CA VAL A 154 -10.17 -5.30 -18.67
C VAL A 154 -11.60 -5.84 -18.88
N GLY A 155 -12.60 -4.97 -18.80
CA GLY A 155 -14.02 -5.29 -18.94
C GLY A 155 -14.75 -5.48 -17.61
N GLY A 156 -16.02 -5.87 -17.70
CA GLY A 156 -16.93 -5.98 -16.55
C GLY A 156 -16.92 -7.32 -15.81
N ASP A 157 -16.07 -8.28 -16.17
CA ASP A 157 -16.03 -9.59 -15.48
C ASP A 157 -15.42 -9.43 -14.08
N PRO A 158 -16.19 -9.70 -12.99
CA PRO A 158 -15.70 -9.56 -11.62
C PRO A 158 -14.48 -10.43 -11.31
N MET A 159 -14.38 -11.63 -11.91
CA MET A 159 -13.26 -12.55 -11.68
C MET A 159 -11.97 -11.97 -12.24
N VAL A 160 -12.02 -11.47 -13.47
CA VAL A 160 -10.87 -10.90 -14.18
C VAL A 160 -10.37 -9.65 -13.43
N LEU A 161 -11.29 -8.79 -13.01
CA LEU A 161 -10.96 -7.58 -12.26
C LEU A 161 -10.36 -7.90 -10.88
N ALA A 162 -10.97 -8.84 -10.15
CA ALA A 162 -10.47 -9.29 -8.86
C ALA A 162 -9.06 -9.93 -8.98
N ASP A 163 -8.82 -10.77 -10.00
CA ASP A 163 -7.49 -11.32 -10.26
C ASP A 163 -6.47 -10.25 -10.66
N ARG A 164 -6.88 -9.23 -11.41
CA ARG A 164 -6.00 -8.11 -11.78
C ARG A 164 -5.53 -7.34 -10.55
N ILE A 165 -6.46 -6.97 -9.66
CA ILE A 165 -6.15 -6.28 -8.40
C ILE A 165 -5.24 -7.15 -7.51
N ARG A 166 -5.55 -8.44 -7.38
CA ARG A 166 -4.72 -9.38 -6.61
C ARG A 166 -3.29 -9.46 -7.15
N ARG A 167 -3.13 -9.58 -8.47
CA ARG A 167 -1.82 -9.63 -9.13
C ARG A 167 -1.01 -8.34 -8.93
N LEU A 168 -1.67 -7.18 -8.87
CA LEU A 168 -0.98 -5.91 -8.59
C LEU A 168 -0.41 -5.92 -7.17
N ARG A 169 -1.20 -6.35 -6.18
CA ARG A 169 -0.74 -6.52 -4.80
C ARG A 169 0.45 -7.47 -4.69
N GLU A 170 0.36 -8.63 -5.35
CA GLU A 170 1.41 -9.67 -5.28
C GLU A 170 2.72 -9.25 -5.95
N ARG A 171 2.68 -8.41 -7.00
CA ARG A 171 3.87 -7.99 -7.75
C ARG A 171 4.63 -6.86 -7.06
N SER A 172 3.93 -5.95 -6.39
CA SER A 172 4.53 -4.87 -5.63
C SER A 172 3.48 -4.26 -4.72
N SER A 173 3.77 -4.19 -3.42
CA SER A 173 2.93 -3.46 -2.47
C SER A 173 2.73 -2.00 -2.90
N ASP A 174 3.78 -1.38 -3.46
CA ASP A 174 3.76 0.00 -3.98
C ASP A 174 3.23 0.10 -5.43
N ALA A 175 2.66 -0.96 -6.03
CA ALA A 175 2.16 -0.91 -7.42
C ALA A 175 1.05 0.14 -7.60
N LEU A 176 0.24 0.33 -6.55
CA LEU A 176 -0.76 1.38 -6.44
C LEU A 176 -0.36 2.21 -5.23
N GLU A 177 0.20 3.40 -5.44
CA GLU A 177 0.54 4.29 -4.34
C GLU A 177 -0.72 5.03 -3.85
N ALA A 178 -0.95 5.04 -2.53
CA ALA A 178 -1.94 5.90 -1.91
C ALA A 178 -1.51 7.37 -2.07
N VAL A 179 -2.37 8.17 -2.69
CA VAL A 179 -2.16 9.60 -2.94
C VAL A 179 -3.18 10.35 -2.12
N SER A 180 -2.72 10.96 -1.04
CA SER A 180 -3.58 11.74 -0.16
C SER A 180 -3.33 13.24 -0.38
N VAL A 181 -4.39 13.99 -0.64
CA VAL A 181 -4.37 15.45 -0.69
C VAL A 181 -4.37 15.96 0.75
N PRO A 182 -3.32 16.68 1.18
CA PRO A 182 -3.26 17.16 2.54
C PRO A 182 -4.26 18.30 2.78
N PRO A 183 -4.82 18.41 4.00
CA PRO A 183 -5.55 19.60 4.41
C PRO A 183 -4.66 20.84 4.22
N GLY A 184 -5.27 21.98 3.87
CA GLY A 184 -4.55 23.22 3.55
C GLY A 184 -3.54 23.68 4.61
N ASP A 185 -3.77 23.33 5.88
CA ASP A 185 -2.95 23.71 7.04
C ASP A 185 -2.12 22.56 7.63
N ALA A 186 -1.76 21.55 6.82
CA ALA A 186 -0.96 20.41 7.29
C ALA A 186 0.52 20.46 6.87
N VAL A 187 1.39 20.00 7.76
CA VAL A 187 2.81 19.78 7.48
C VAL A 187 2.96 18.58 6.53
N ARG A 188 3.51 18.83 5.35
CA ARG A 188 3.77 17.78 4.35
C ARG A 188 5.13 17.12 4.57
N VAL A 189 5.11 15.83 4.87
CA VAL A 189 6.31 14.99 4.99
C VAL A 189 6.53 14.24 3.68
N MET A 190 7.50 14.68 2.88
CA MET A 190 7.78 14.11 1.57
C MET A 190 9.27 13.81 1.40
N THR A 191 9.60 13.01 0.37
CA THR A 191 10.99 12.78 0.01
C THR A 191 11.57 13.98 -0.73
N ILE A 192 12.89 14.19 -0.63
CA ILE A 192 13.59 15.25 -1.40
C ILE A 192 13.33 15.10 -2.91
N HIS A 193 13.27 13.85 -3.39
CA HIS A 193 12.96 13.57 -4.79
C HIS A 193 11.55 14.01 -5.18
N SER A 194 10.54 13.69 -4.36
CA SER A 194 9.15 14.11 -4.57
C SER A 194 8.98 15.64 -4.55
N ALA A 195 9.82 16.33 -3.78
CA ALA A 195 9.74 17.79 -3.64
C ALA A 195 10.30 18.57 -4.83
N LYS A 196 10.97 17.91 -5.78
CA LYS A 196 11.61 18.59 -6.91
C LYS A 196 10.57 19.36 -7.74
N GLY A 197 10.80 20.66 -7.93
CA GLY A 197 9.88 21.55 -8.64
C GLY A 197 8.79 22.17 -7.76
N LEU A 198 8.64 21.71 -6.51
CA LEU A 198 7.76 22.35 -5.52
C LEU A 198 8.54 23.40 -4.72
N GLU A 199 7.81 24.35 -4.17
CA GLU A 199 8.30 25.42 -3.29
C GLU A 199 7.42 25.54 -2.05
N ALA A 200 8.02 25.89 -0.91
CA ALA A 200 7.29 26.16 0.32
C ALA A 200 7.89 27.32 1.12
N LYS A 201 7.07 28.00 1.93
CA LYS A 201 7.53 29.11 2.79
C LYS A 201 8.59 28.68 3.81
N VAL A 202 8.45 27.45 4.33
CA VAL A 202 9.36 26.86 5.31
C VAL A 202 9.62 25.42 4.93
N VAL A 203 10.90 25.07 4.84
CA VAL A 203 11.34 23.71 4.53
C VAL A 203 12.27 23.21 5.63
N ILE A 204 11.88 22.10 6.27
CA ILE A 204 12.69 21.40 7.27
C ILE A 204 13.36 20.20 6.60
N LEU A 205 14.69 20.14 6.65
CA LEU A 205 15.47 19.00 6.17
C LEU A 205 15.85 18.11 7.35
N ALA A 206 15.43 16.84 7.32
CA ALA A 206 15.70 15.88 8.38
C ALA A 206 16.50 14.67 7.88
N ASP A 207 17.30 14.07 8.76
CA ASP A 207 18.11 12.87 8.51
C ASP A 207 19.10 12.95 7.32
N MET A 208 19.48 14.16 6.89
CA MET A 208 20.32 14.36 5.69
C MET A 208 21.73 13.77 5.79
N PHE A 209 22.30 13.75 6.99
CA PHE A 209 23.67 13.27 7.23
C PHE A 209 23.72 11.85 7.76
N SER A 210 22.62 11.11 7.67
CA SER A 210 22.57 9.77 8.22
C SER A 210 23.46 8.83 7.43
N LYS A 211 24.15 7.93 8.14
CA LYS A 211 24.98 6.89 7.51
C LYS A 211 24.17 5.99 6.58
N ARG A 212 22.83 6.02 6.60
CA ARG A 212 21.96 5.27 5.68
C ARG A 212 22.04 5.82 4.25
N GLN A 213 22.25 7.12 4.08
CA GLN A 213 22.44 7.78 2.79
C GLN A 213 23.78 7.39 2.13
N THR A 214 24.82 7.18 2.93
CA THR A 214 26.21 7.03 2.46
C THR A 214 26.73 5.59 2.55
N ASN A 215 26.04 4.70 3.26
CA ASN A 215 26.47 3.31 3.40
C ASN A 215 26.19 2.48 2.14
N LEU A 216 27.23 1.85 1.62
CA LEU A 216 27.15 0.83 0.58
C LEU A 216 26.83 -0.58 1.14
N ARG A 217 26.23 -0.69 2.33
CA ARG A 217 26.06 -1.99 3.02
C ARG A 217 25.33 -3.03 2.17
N ASN A 218 24.31 -2.62 1.42
CA ASN A 218 23.58 -3.53 0.53
C ASN A 218 24.45 -4.01 -0.65
N GLU A 219 25.37 -3.18 -1.15
CA GLU A 219 26.28 -3.51 -2.27
C GLU A 219 27.50 -4.33 -1.80
N TYR A 220 27.93 -4.11 -0.56
CA TYR A 220 28.89 -4.98 0.11
C TYR A 220 28.33 -6.39 0.32
N GLY A 221 27.02 -6.49 0.60
CA GLY A 221 26.31 -7.75 0.74
C GLY A 221 26.00 -8.43 -0.59
N SER A 222 25.63 -7.68 -1.64
CA SER A 222 25.29 -8.24 -2.96
C SER A 222 26.50 -8.71 -3.75
N ARG A 223 27.72 -8.27 -3.38
CA ARG A 223 29.00 -8.66 -4.03
C ARG A 223 29.00 -8.42 -5.54
N LEU A 224 28.14 -7.51 -6.00
CA LEU A 224 27.91 -7.17 -7.39
C LEU A 224 27.58 -5.69 -7.47
N ILE A 225 28.31 -4.98 -8.33
CA ILE A 225 28.04 -3.58 -8.68
C ILE A 225 27.82 -3.52 -10.19
N VAL A 226 26.69 -2.94 -10.56
CA VAL A 226 26.31 -2.68 -11.95
C VAL A 226 26.17 -1.18 -12.11
N SER A 227 26.91 -0.63 -13.07
CA SER A 227 26.81 0.77 -13.49
C SER A 227 26.68 0.81 -15.02
N PRO A 228 26.20 1.94 -15.60
CA PRO A 228 26.01 2.03 -17.04
C PRO A 228 27.28 1.72 -17.86
N GLU A 229 28.46 2.02 -17.32
CA GLU A 229 29.73 1.89 -18.02
C GLU A 229 30.54 0.66 -17.59
N LEU A 230 30.32 0.18 -16.36
CA LEU A 230 31.13 -0.88 -15.75
C LEU A 230 30.28 -1.88 -14.97
N PHE A 231 30.67 -3.14 -15.06
CA PHE A 231 30.13 -4.25 -14.29
C PHE A 231 31.27 -4.91 -13.51
N ALA A 232 31.07 -5.11 -12.21
CA ALA A 232 32.05 -5.82 -11.38
C ALA A 232 31.37 -6.73 -10.36
N GLY A 233 31.75 -8.01 -10.40
CA GLY A 233 31.48 -8.97 -9.34
C GLY A 233 32.67 -9.12 -8.41
N ASN A 234 32.38 -9.51 -7.18
CA ASN A 234 33.37 -9.94 -6.20
C ASN A 234 32.90 -11.25 -5.61
N PRO A 235 32.94 -12.40 -6.32
CA PRO A 235 32.45 -13.66 -5.77
C PRO A 235 33.26 -14.10 -4.51
N LYS A 236 32.64 -14.84 -3.59
CA LYS A 236 33.34 -15.54 -2.49
C LYS A 236 33.18 -17.05 -2.71
N PRO A 237 33.98 -17.64 -3.60
CA PRO A 237 33.82 -19.05 -3.94
C PRO A 237 34.14 -19.97 -2.75
N TRP A 238 35.00 -19.53 -1.81
CA TRP A 238 35.37 -20.30 -0.62
C TRP A 238 34.88 -19.59 0.66
N SER A 239 34.12 -20.30 1.49
CA SER A 239 33.50 -19.74 2.70
C SER A 239 34.52 -19.37 3.79
N THR A 240 35.57 -20.19 3.92
CA THR A 240 36.65 -20.08 4.92
C THR A 240 37.77 -19.14 4.53
N GLU A 241 37.94 -18.81 3.25
CA GLU A 241 39.02 -17.96 2.77
C GLU A 241 38.59 -16.50 2.58
N ALA A 242 39.57 -15.61 2.48
CA ALA A 242 39.33 -14.25 2.08
C ALA A 242 38.77 -14.20 0.65
N SER A 243 38.01 -13.15 0.34
CA SER A 243 37.55 -12.94 -1.03
C SER A 243 38.73 -12.58 -1.93
N PRO A 244 38.77 -13.09 -3.18
CA PRO A 244 39.84 -12.75 -4.11
C PRO A 244 39.88 -11.23 -4.35
N GLU A 245 41.07 -10.65 -4.34
CA GLU A 245 41.26 -9.24 -4.64
C GLU A 245 41.12 -8.99 -6.14
N SER A 246 40.13 -8.20 -6.53
CA SER A 246 39.92 -7.79 -7.92
C SER A 246 40.18 -6.30 -8.06
N ALA A 247 41.13 -5.95 -8.94
CA ALA A 247 41.44 -4.55 -9.26
C ALA A 247 40.21 -3.86 -9.88
N LEU A 248 39.47 -4.56 -10.73
CA LEU A 248 38.23 -4.08 -11.33
C LEU A 248 37.18 -3.79 -10.26
N TRP A 249 36.98 -4.71 -9.31
CA TRP A 249 36.07 -4.49 -8.19
C TRP A 249 36.47 -3.28 -7.36
N SER A 250 37.74 -3.15 -6.99
CA SER A 250 38.25 -2.02 -6.22
C SER A 250 38.13 -0.69 -6.97
N HIS A 251 38.28 -0.68 -8.29
CA HIS A 251 38.07 0.50 -9.13
C HIS A 251 36.58 0.89 -9.19
N VAL A 252 35.71 -0.05 -9.58
CA VAL A 252 34.27 0.18 -9.70
C VAL A 252 33.66 0.59 -8.35
N LYS A 253 34.09 -0.03 -7.25
CA LYS A 253 33.68 0.34 -5.89
C LYS A 253 34.02 1.79 -5.57
N ARG A 254 35.23 2.26 -5.86
CA ARG A 254 35.65 3.66 -5.63
C ARG A 254 34.84 4.63 -6.49
N LEU A 255 34.63 4.30 -7.77
CA LEU A 255 33.82 5.12 -8.67
C LEU A 255 32.38 5.24 -8.18
N HIS A 256 31.78 4.11 -7.76
CA HIS A 256 30.43 4.06 -7.21
C HIS A 256 30.30 4.89 -5.93
N GLN A 257 31.28 4.83 -5.03
CA GLN A 257 31.34 5.68 -3.83
C GLN A 257 31.37 7.17 -4.17
N ALA A 258 32.20 7.56 -5.13
CA ALA A 258 32.30 8.94 -5.58
C ALA A 258 30.96 9.43 -6.17
N ARG A 259 30.29 8.58 -6.96
CA ARG A 259 28.96 8.86 -7.54
C ARG A 259 27.89 9.05 -6.46
N LYS A 260 27.78 8.13 -5.50
CA LYS A 260 26.85 8.29 -4.37
C LYS A 260 27.11 9.56 -3.56
N SER A 261 28.38 9.89 -3.34
CA SER A 261 28.77 11.12 -2.63
C SER A 261 28.40 12.38 -3.42
N ALA A 262 28.48 12.33 -4.76
CA ALA A 262 28.00 13.42 -5.61
C ALA A 262 26.46 13.52 -5.61
N GLU A 263 25.76 12.39 -5.66
CA GLU A 263 24.29 12.34 -5.58
C GLU A 263 23.77 12.88 -4.24
N ALA A 264 24.36 12.48 -3.11
CA ALA A 264 24.00 13.00 -1.79
C ALA A 264 24.14 14.53 -1.70
N ARG A 265 25.20 15.10 -2.30
CA ARG A 265 25.37 16.57 -2.39
C ARG A 265 24.30 17.22 -3.26
N ARG A 266 23.91 16.60 -4.37
CA ARG A 266 22.80 17.09 -5.21
C ARG A 266 21.47 17.04 -4.47
N LEU A 267 21.20 15.99 -3.69
CA LEU A 267 20.01 15.91 -2.85
C LEU A 267 19.97 17.01 -1.80
N LEU A 268 21.10 17.32 -1.16
CA LEU A 268 21.21 18.47 -0.25
C LEU A 268 20.87 19.78 -0.96
N TYR A 269 21.45 20.00 -2.13
CA TYR A 269 21.14 21.20 -2.93
C TYR A 269 19.64 21.29 -3.28
N VAL A 270 19.04 20.20 -3.76
CA VAL A 270 17.60 20.18 -4.09
C VAL A 270 16.77 20.50 -2.86
N GLY A 271 17.04 19.83 -1.73
CA GLY A 271 16.33 20.05 -0.48
C GLY A 271 16.45 21.48 0.05
N ALA A 272 17.65 22.08 -0.02
CA ALA A 272 17.90 23.45 0.44
C ALA A 272 17.32 24.53 -0.48
N THR A 273 16.88 24.17 -1.68
CA THR A 273 16.31 25.07 -2.69
C THR A 273 14.83 24.79 -2.97
N ARG A 274 14.17 24.03 -2.09
CA ARG A 274 12.70 23.93 -2.05
C ARG A 274 12.16 25.01 -1.12
#